data_AF-A0A818K6Q1-F1
#
_entry.id   AF-A0A818K6Q1-F1
#
_cell.length_a   1.000
_cell.length_b   1.000
_cell.length_c   1.000
_cell.angle_alpha   90.00
_cell.angle_beta   90.00
_cell.angle_gamma   90.00
#
_symmetry.space_group_name_H-M   'P 1'
#
loop_
_entity.id
_entity.type
_entity.pdbx_description
1 polymer ?
#
loop_
_entity_poly.entity_id
_entity_poly.type
_entity_poly.pdbx_seq_one_letter_code
_entity_poly.pdbx_strand_id
1 'polypeptide(L)'
;MPSDMFYRALPYLYGAINFAEMIITFPSLIFIIINLASTTYTVNYISGISTSSPITTTTIFPPVLRDRFNAANGLLLASIIVSLLVATCCCLTCPCHWIGFFSGDYRRPCLRFISLTCNCPCYIPRPKLRFTVRLVFHIITIILRSVGVILFGTVLAQSSRHTTFQVEHVFLIIFAITILFPFFAIVLDIYHYRVWWAYTPIVTVSPTVTEKPLSPKHKRFIPYVLIEKFRTVALGNRKCKNGYECRERTLEHIVIFHSANFRPQPRWTPDYPIYIGFHRTKADAAISIAHSDMRISDIPPQMLGYGIYFARSIKSTGKKARKDGAYICAEVHMGKVLILCRSELWQVSNSNAWWDDYDTVYFKHEKEEKEEFCVKSSEQVLRWVIYVEPPMDRKLELYGMDEEFNDTACHCI
;
A
#
# COMPACT_ATOMS: atom_id res chain seq x y z
N MET A 1 -22.61 -1.93 -3.01
CA MET A 1 -22.05 -0.68 -3.56
C MET A 1 -21.03 -1.03 -4.63
N PRO A 2 -21.08 -0.39 -5.81
CA PRO A 2 -19.97 -0.37 -6.76
C PRO A 2 -18.62 -0.12 -6.06
N SER A 3 -17.62 -0.97 -6.34
CA SER A 3 -16.31 -0.99 -5.67
C SER A 3 -15.52 0.33 -5.76
N ASP A 4 -15.75 1.08 -6.83
CA ASP A 4 -15.25 2.42 -7.11
C ASP A 4 -15.77 3.47 -6.13
N MET A 5 -17.08 3.47 -5.83
CA MET A 5 -17.67 4.41 -4.86
C MET A 5 -17.14 4.17 -3.45
N PHE A 6 -16.92 2.91 -3.07
CA PHE A 6 -16.38 2.60 -1.74
C PHE A 6 -14.92 3.06 -1.59
N TYR A 7 -14.10 2.89 -2.64
CA TYR A 7 -12.72 3.39 -2.61
C TYR A 7 -12.66 4.92 -2.44
N ARG A 8 -13.48 5.67 -3.18
CA ARG A 8 -13.60 7.13 -3.02
C ARG A 8 -14.07 7.55 -1.64
N ALA A 9 -14.86 6.71 -0.97
CA ALA A 9 -15.36 6.96 0.38
C ALA A 9 -14.31 6.69 1.48
N LEU A 10 -13.20 6.00 1.19
CA LEU A 10 -12.22 5.60 2.20
C LEU A 10 -11.74 6.75 3.11
N PRO A 11 -11.34 7.93 2.59
CA PRO A 11 -10.90 9.03 3.47
C PRO A 11 -11.99 9.49 4.43
N TYR A 12 -13.25 9.47 4.01
CA TYR A 12 -14.39 9.83 4.84
C TYR A 12 -14.68 8.76 5.90
N LEU A 13 -14.55 7.48 5.55
CA LEU A 13 -14.71 6.37 6.49
C LEU A 13 -13.62 6.41 7.57
N TYR A 14 -12.37 6.64 7.20
CA TYR A 14 -11.31 6.85 8.20
C TYR A 14 -11.57 8.07 9.08
N GLY A 15 -11.98 9.20 8.48
CA GLY A 15 -12.31 10.39 9.25
C GLY A 15 -13.47 10.15 10.23
N ALA A 16 -14.49 9.40 9.83
CA ALA A 16 -15.61 9.03 10.70
C ALA A 16 -15.16 8.11 11.85
N ILE A 17 -14.31 7.11 11.58
CA ILE A 17 -13.73 6.23 12.62
C ILE A 17 -12.93 7.06 13.62
N ASN A 18 -12.03 7.92 13.15
CA ASN A 18 -11.17 8.73 14.02
C ASN A 18 -11.97 9.78 14.81
N PHE A 19 -13.01 10.36 14.21
CA PHE A 19 -13.90 11.30 14.89
C PHE A 19 -14.73 10.61 15.98
N ALA A 20 -15.32 9.45 15.67
CA ALA A 20 -16.04 8.65 16.66
C ALA A 20 -15.10 8.20 17.79
N GLU A 21 -13.88 7.79 17.45
CA GLU A 21 -12.84 7.45 18.43
C GLU A 21 -12.52 8.64 19.34
N MET A 22 -12.36 9.85 18.79
CA MET A 22 -12.15 11.06 19.58
C MET A 22 -13.32 11.34 20.54
N ILE A 23 -14.55 11.29 20.04
CA ILE A 23 -15.76 11.53 20.85
C ILE A 23 -15.86 10.55 22.01
N ILE A 24 -15.45 9.29 21.83
CA ILE A 24 -15.54 8.28 22.88
C ILE A 24 -14.33 8.36 23.83
N THR A 25 -13.13 8.60 23.29
CA THR A 25 -11.88 8.56 24.07
C THR A 25 -11.70 9.81 24.93
N PHE A 26 -12.11 11.00 24.45
CA PHE A 26 -11.90 12.25 25.16
C PHE A 26 -12.70 12.38 26.48
N PRO A 27 -14.01 12.08 26.53
CA PRO A 27 -14.76 12.03 27.80
C PRO A 27 -14.23 10.94 28.73
N SER A 28 -13.82 9.79 28.16
CA SER A 28 -13.20 8.71 28.93
C SER A 28 -11.92 9.18 29.63
N LEU A 29 -11.08 9.96 28.92
CA LEU A 29 -9.88 10.57 29.48
C LEU A 29 -10.18 11.56 30.59
N ILE A 30 -11.11 12.49 30.35
CA ILE A 30 -11.50 13.49 31.36
C ILE A 30 -12.00 12.78 32.63
N PHE A 31 -12.80 11.74 32.47
CA PHE A 31 -13.30 10.95 33.58
C PHE A 31 -12.17 10.22 34.33
N ILE A 32 -11.21 9.60 33.63
CA ILE A 32 -10.01 9.01 34.26
C ILE A 32 -9.27 10.07 35.07
N ILE A 33 -8.98 11.23 34.48
CA ILE A 33 -8.23 12.32 35.14
C ILE A 33 -8.98 12.82 36.38
N ILE A 34 -10.30 13.04 36.27
CA ILE A 34 -11.13 13.47 37.40
C ILE A 34 -11.11 12.41 38.51
N ASN A 35 -11.26 11.12 38.20
CA ASN A 35 -11.23 10.08 39.22
C ASN A 35 -9.86 9.90 39.86
N LEU A 36 -8.77 10.00 39.10
CA LEU A 36 -7.40 10.02 39.64
C LEU A 36 -7.16 11.22 40.55
N ALA A 37 -7.64 12.41 40.16
CA ALA A 37 -7.52 13.62 40.98
C ALA A 37 -8.39 13.54 42.25
N SER A 38 -9.54 12.89 42.16
CA SER A 38 -10.50 12.71 43.27
C SER A 38 -10.08 11.59 44.22
N THR A 39 -9.16 10.71 43.83
CA THR A 39 -8.55 9.73 44.74
C THR A 39 -7.44 10.36 45.57
N THR A 40 -7.81 11.35 46.39
CA THR A 40 -6.95 11.83 47.48
C THR A 40 -6.98 10.78 48.59
N TYR A 41 -6.05 9.83 48.56
CA TYR A 41 -5.91 8.85 49.63
C TYR A 41 -5.31 9.54 50.86
N THR A 42 -6.15 9.88 51.84
CA THR A 42 -5.69 10.19 53.19
C THR A 42 -5.16 8.89 53.81
N VAL A 43 -3.84 8.70 53.76
CA VAL A 43 -3.16 7.67 54.53
C VAL A 43 -3.15 8.14 55.99
N ASN A 44 -4.22 7.86 56.72
CA ASN A 44 -4.16 7.94 58.17
C ASN A 44 -3.34 6.75 58.66
N TYR A 45 -2.07 6.99 58.98
CA TYR A 45 -1.36 6.11 59.90
C TYR A 45 -2.14 6.16 61.22
N ILE A 46 -2.78 5.05 61.59
CA ILE A 46 -3.37 4.90 62.92
C ILE A 46 -2.20 4.82 63.91
N SER A 47 -1.74 5.98 64.38
CA SER A 47 -0.93 6.08 65.57
C SER A 47 -1.81 6.59 66.70
N GLY A 48 -2.32 5.65 67.51
CA GLY A 48 -2.93 5.97 68.79
C GLY A 48 -4.44 6.20 68.74
N ILE A 49 -5.11 5.46 69.61
CA ILE A 49 -6.52 5.56 69.97
C ILE A 49 -6.79 6.97 70.50
N SER A 50 -7.72 7.70 69.88
CA SER A 50 -8.52 8.69 70.61
C SER A 50 -9.96 8.67 70.10
N THR A 51 -10.86 8.51 71.06
CA THR A 51 -12.30 8.46 70.90
C THR A 51 -12.85 9.85 70.61
N SER A 52 -13.80 9.90 69.67
CA SER A 52 -14.69 11.01 69.27
C SER A 52 -14.28 11.80 68.03
N SER A 53 -14.64 11.29 66.83
CA SER A 53 -14.75 12.04 65.56
C SER A 53 -15.34 11.16 64.44
N PRO A 54 -15.89 11.75 63.36
CA PRO A 54 -16.91 11.15 62.51
C PRO A 54 -16.42 9.90 61.77
N ILE A 55 -17.37 9.01 61.43
CA ILE A 55 -17.11 7.78 60.67
C ILE A 55 -16.63 8.17 59.26
N THR A 56 -15.34 8.38 59.12
CA THR A 56 -14.66 8.47 57.83
C THR A 56 -14.51 7.05 57.34
N THR A 57 -15.39 6.63 56.43
CA THR A 57 -15.34 5.31 55.79
C THR A 57 -14.05 5.20 54.97
N THR A 58 -12.99 4.68 55.58
CA THR A 58 -11.67 4.55 54.96
C THR A 58 -11.66 3.28 54.11
N THR A 59 -11.58 3.44 52.80
CA THR A 59 -11.47 2.32 51.86
C THR A 59 -9.99 1.92 51.78
N ILE A 60 -9.58 0.90 52.54
CA ILE A 60 -8.21 0.35 52.46
C ILE A 60 -8.15 -0.53 51.21
N PHE A 61 -7.63 0.00 50.11
CA PHE A 61 -7.21 -0.85 49.00
C PHE A 61 -5.90 -1.55 49.37
N PRO A 62 -5.79 -2.89 49.22
CA PRO A 62 -4.54 -3.59 49.35
C PRO A 62 -3.47 -2.94 48.45
N PRO A 63 -2.21 -2.77 48.91
CA PRO A 63 -1.15 -2.13 48.14
C PRO A 63 -0.99 -2.73 46.74
N VAL A 64 -1.14 -4.06 46.63
CA VAL A 64 -1.08 -4.79 45.35
C VAL A 64 -2.20 -4.42 44.39
N LEU A 65 -3.43 -4.18 44.88
CA LEU A 65 -4.55 -3.74 44.04
C LEU A 65 -4.40 -2.27 43.63
N ARG A 66 -3.87 -1.43 44.52
CA ARG A 66 -3.54 -0.04 44.24
C ARG A 66 -2.47 0.07 43.13
N ASP A 67 -1.40 -0.71 43.22
CA ASP A 67 -0.30 -0.65 42.25
C ASP A 67 -0.75 -1.19 40.89
N ARG A 68 -1.62 -2.21 40.86
CA ARG A 68 -2.26 -2.71 39.62
C ARG A 68 -3.23 -1.69 38.99
N PHE A 69 -4.03 -1.01 39.81
CA PHE A 69 -4.94 0.04 39.34
C PHE A 69 -4.16 1.24 38.77
N ASN A 70 -3.11 1.68 39.45
CA ASN A 70 -2.23 2.74 38.96
C ASN A 70 -1.47 2.34 37.69
N ALA A 71 -1.02 1.09 37.58
CA ALA A 71 -0.39 0.58 36.36
C ALA A 71 -1.39 0.51 35.18
N ALA A 72 -2.62 0.04 35.43
CA ALA A 72 -3.69 0.01 34.44
C ALA A 72 -4.04 1.42 33.94
N ASN A 73 -4.21 2.37 34.88
CA ASN A 73 -4.48 3.76 34.56
C ASN A 73 -3.30 4.45 33.88
N GLY A 74 -2.06 4.11 34.22
CA GLY A 74 -0.85 4.63 33.58
C GLY A 74 -0.70 4.13 32.14
N LEU A 75 -0.94 2.84 31.89
CA LEU A 75 -0.98 2.25 30.54
C LEU A 75 -2.12 2.83 29.71
N LEU A 76 -3.28 3.00 30.32
CA LEU A 76 -4.46 3.62 29.73
C LEU A 76 -4.18 5.07 29.34
N LEU A 77 -3.67 5.88 30.27
CA LEU A 77 -3.28 7.26 30.04
C LEU A 77 -2.18 7.35 28.98
N ALA A 78 -1.17 6.47 28.99
CA ALA A 78 -0.15 6.41 27.95
C ALA A 78 -0.75 6.06 26.58
N SER A 79 -1.67 5.08 26.51
CA SER A 79 -2.33 4.70 25.26
C SER A 79 -3.22 5.83 24.70
N ILE A 80 -3.91 6.56 25.58
CA ILE A 80 -4.76 7.69 25.22
C ILE A 80 -3.90 8.89 24.84
N ILE A 81 -2.83 9.19 25.58
CA ILE A 81 -1.87 10.25 25.26
C ILE A 81 -1.17 9.94 23.95
N VAL A 82 -0.79 8.69 23.66
CA VAL A 82 -0.22 8.32 22.35
C VAL A 82 -1.28 8.48 21.25
N SER A 83 -2.51 8.05 21.49
CA SER A 83 -3.61 8.20 20.51
C SER A 83 -3.94 9.69 20.26
N LEU A 84 -3.96 10.50 21.32
CA LEU A 84 -4.19 11.94 21.27
C LEU A 84 -2.99 12.69 20.72
N LEU A 85 -1.75 12.39 21.08
CA LEU A 85 -0.57 13.01 20.48
C LEU A 85 -0.47 12.68 19.00
N VAL A 86 -0.81 11.45 18.59
CA VAL A 86 -0.91 11.12 17.16
C VAL A 86 -2.05 11.91 16.53
N ALA A 87 -3.26 11.92 17.11
CA ALA A 87 -4.39 12.70 16.57
C ALA A 87 -4.14 14.22 16.57
N THR A 88 -3.48 14.76 17.58
CA THR A 88 -3.21 16.18 17.83
C THR A 88 -1.99 16.66 17.05
N CYS A 89 -0.90 15.88 16.94
CA CYS A 89 0.14 16.15 15.93
C CYS A 89 -0.45 16.07 14.52
N CYS A 90 -1.40 15.14 14.28
CA CYS A 90 -2.21 15.11 13.05
C CYS A 90 -3.26 16.24 12.93
N CYS A 91 -3.43 17.10 13.93
CA CYS A 91 -4.29 18.29 13.84
C CYS A 91 -3.50 19.61 13.89
N LEU A 92 -2.28 19.62 14.48
CA LEU A 92 -1.47 20.81 14.73
C LEU A 92 -0.36 21.05 13.71
N THR A 93 0.09 20.05 12.95
CA THR A 93 1.10 20.27 11.88
C THR A 93 0.48 20.72 10.55
N CYS A 94 -0.80 21.10 10.54
CA CYS A 94 -1.43 21.80 9.43
C CYS A 94 -1.78 23.22 9.92
N PRO A 95 -0.98 24.26 9.58
CA PRO A 95 -1.11 25.59 10.17
C PRO A 95 -2.40 26.35 9.79
N CYS A 96 -3.32 25.74 9.05
CA CYS A 96 -4.38 26.47 8.40
C CYS A 96 -5.67 25.63 8.28
N HIS A 97 -6.66 26.02 9.12
CA HIS A 97 -8.12 25.92 8.92
C HIS A 97 -8.91 24.75 9.57
N TRP A 98 -9.34 24.95 10.81
CA TRP A 98 -10.61 24.35 11.31
C TRP A 98 -11.82 24.81 10.48
N ILE A 99 -11.73 26.00 9.85
CA ILE A 99 -12.74 26.56 8.93
C ILE A 99 -12.80 25.79 7.59
N GLY A 100 -11.73 25.11 7.20
CA GLY A 100 -11.59 24.36 5.94
C GLY A 100 -12.29 23.00 5.95
N PHE A 101 -12.64 22.50 7.14
CA PHE A 101 -13.40 21.25 7.30
C PHE A 101 -14.81 21.34 6.68
N PHE A 102 -15.36 22.56 6.59
CA PHE A 102 -16.67 22.87 6.00
C PHE A 102 -16.60 23.33 4.54
N SER A 103 -15.40 23.59 4.01
CA SER A 103 -15.18 23.93 2.60
C SER A 103 -14.91 22.66 1.79
N GLY A 104 -15.58 22.50 0.65
CA GLY A 104 -15.47 21.32 -0.21
C GLY A 104 -14.03 21.03 -0.67
N ASP A 105 -13.23 22.07 -0.88
CA ASP A 105 -11.89 21.99 -1.47
C ASP A 105 -10.82 21.54 -0.45
N TYR A 106 -11.03 21.79 0.85
CA TYR A 106 -10.05 21.50 1.92
C TYR A 106 -10.42 20.30 2.79
N ARG A 107 -11.67 19.81 2.69
CA ARG A 107 -12.18 18.68 3.47
C ARG A 107 -11.43 17.38 3.20
N ARG A 108 -11.08 17.09 1.93
CA ARG A 108 -10.38 15.85 1.55
C ARG A 108 -8.92 15.80 2.08
N PRO A 109 -8.09 16.84 1.94
CA PRO A 109 -6.75 16.88 2.54
C PRO A 109 -6.75 16.72 4.07
N CYS A 110 -7.64 17.39 4.80
CA CYS A 110 -7.73 17.29 6.25
C CYS A 110 -8.14 15.88 6.73
N LEU A 111 -9.16 15.28 6.09
CA LEU A 111 -9.57 13.90 6.38
C LEU A 111 -8.45 12.91 6.07
N ARG A 112 -7.66 13.17 5.03
CA ARG A 112 -6.51 12.34 4.69
C ARG A 112 -5.39 12.46 5.72
N PHE A 113 -5.13 13.67 6.20
CA PHE A 113 -4.11 13.92 7.21
C PHE A 113 -4.42 13.26 8.56
N ILE A 114 -5.63 13.44 9.06
CA ILE A 114 -6.13 12.84 10.33
C ILE A 114 -6.10 11.30 10.31
N SER A 115 -6.22 10.70 9.13
CA SER A 115 -6.22 9.24 8.95
C SER A 115 -4.84 8.64 8.69
N LEU A 116 -3.76 9.43 8.78
CA LEU A 116 -2.43 9.03 8.30
C LEU A 116 -2.48 8.55 6.83
N THR A 117 -3.45 9.04 6.06
CA THR A 117 -3.59 8.85 4.62
C THR A 117 -3.12 10.06 3.83
N CYS A 118 -2.41 10.99 4.48
CA CYS A 118 -1.90 12.21 3.87
C CYS A 118 -1.07 11.90 2.62
N ASN A 119 -1.31 12.67 1.57
CA ASN A 119 -0.45 12.74 0.39
C ASN A 119 0.77 13.63 0.64
N CYS A 120 1.34 13.61 1.84
CA CYS A 120 2.61 14.27 2.07
C CYS A 120 3.62 13.65 1.09
N PRO A 121 4.44 14.44 0.38
CA PRO A 121 5.42 13.95 -0.59
C PRO A 121 6.29 12.79 -0.05
N CYS A 122 6.49 12.75 1.27
CA CYS A 122 7.21 11.72 2.01
C CYS A 122 6.56 10.32 2.01
N TYR A 123 5.23 10.23 1.84
CA TYR A 123 4.41 9.01 2.01
C TYR A 123 3.72 8.53 0.72
N ILE A 124 3.44 9.42 -0.24
CA ILE A 124 2.93 9.08 -1.60
C ILE A 124 3.65 7.88 -2.26
N PRO A 125 5.00 7.75 -2.20
CA PRO A 125 5.69 6.83 -3.08
C PRO A 125 5.89 5.41 -2.51
N ARG A 126 5.40 5.12 -1.30
CA ARG A 126 5.69 3.85 -0.59
C ARG A 126 4.43 3.22 0.01
N PRO A 127 3.49 2.78 -0.83
CA PRO A 127 2.24 2.17 -0.40
C PRO A 127 2.43 1.00 0.58
N LYS A 128 3.45 0.16 0.38
CA LYS A 128 3.80 -0.93 1.31
C LYS A 128 4.25 -0.41 2.68
N LEU A 129 5.16 0.57 2.70
CA LEU A 129 5.69 1.10 3.96
C LEU A 129 4.58 1.78 4.77
N ARG A 130 3.75 2.59 4.11
CA ARG A 130 2.59 3.23 4.72
C ARG A 130 1.65 2.20 5.36
N PHE A 131 1.31 1.15 4.61
CA PHE A 131 0.50 0.05 5.14
C PHE A 131 1.16 -0.63 6.34
N THR A 132 2.45 -0.99 6.24
CA THR A 132 3.18 -1.67 7.33
C THR A 132 3.24 -0.82 8.60
N VAL A 133 3.57 0.47 8.50
CA VAL A 133 3.66 1.36 9.66
C VAL A 133 2.30 1.51 10.34
N ARG A 134 1.23 1.72 9.56
CA ARG A 134 -0.13 1.86 10.11
C ARG A 134 -0.64 0.55 10.72
N LEU A 135 -0.39 -0.57 10.08
CA LEU A 135 -0.73 -1.89 10.61
C LEU A 135 -0.05 -2.14 11.95
N VAL A 136 1.27 -1.92 12.04
CA VAL A 136 2.03 -2.08 13.29
C VAL A 136 1.50 -1.15 14.37
N PHE A 137 1.26 0.12 14.04
CA PHE A 137 0.70 1.10 14.97
C PHE A 137 -0.65 0.64 15.54
N HIS A 138 -1.61 0.29 14.68
CA HIS A 138 -2.94 -0.14 15.13
C HIS A 138 -2.91 -1.45 15.92
N ILE A 139 -2.03 -2.41 15.58
CA ILE A 139 -1.83 -3.63 16.36
C ILE A 139 -1.34 -3.30 17.78
N ILE A 140 -0.34 -2.42 17.91
CA ILE A 140 0.16 -1.99 19.22
C ILE A 140 -0.95 -1.31 20.02
N THR A 141 -1.75 -0.43 19.40
CA THR A 141 -2.91 0.21 20.04
C THR A 141 -3.92 -0.81 20.54
N ILE A 142 -4.26 -1.83 19.74
CA ILE A 142 -5.18 -2.91 20.13
C ILE A 142 -4.61 -3.68 21.33
N ILE A 143 -3.33 -4.04 21.32
CA ILE A 143 -2.68 -4.77 22.42
C ILE A 143 -2.74 -3.94 23.71
N LEU A 144 -2.33 -2.66 23.66
CA LEU A 144 -2.33 -1.79 24.83
C LEU A 144 -3.75 -1.60 25.40
N ARG A 145 -4.76 -1.41 24.54
CA ARG A 145 -6.16 -1.28 24.97
C ARG A 145 -6.70 -2.58 25.56
N SER A 146 -6.38 -3.72 24.95
CA SER A 146 -6.79 -5.04 25.45
C SER A 146 -6.20 -5.32 26.84
N VAL A 147 -4.91 -5.03 27.03
CA VAL A 147 -4.26 -5.13 28.35
C VAL A 147 -4.93 -4.21 29.37
N GLY A 148 -5.23 -2.96 28.99
CA GLY A 148 -5.95 -2.02 29.85
C GLY A 148 -7.34 -2.53 30.26
N VAL A 149 -8.12 -3.09 29.32
CA VAL A 149 -9.44 -3.70 29.58
C VAL A 149 -9.33 -4.86 30.57
N ILE A 150 -8.35 -5.75 30.36
CA ILE A 150 -8.13 -6.90 31.26
C ILE A 150 -7.75 -6.43 32.66
N LEU A 151 -6.78 -5.53 32.78
CA LEU A 151 -6.33 -5.03 34.08
C LEU A 151 -7.46 -4.30 34.81
N PHE A 152 -8.19 -3.41 34.14
CA PHE A 152 -9.31 -2.68 34.74
C PHE A 152 -10.44 -3.64 35.13
N GLY A 153 -10.78 -4.60 34.28
CA GLY A 153 -11.77 -5.64 34.57
C GLY A 153 -11.41 -6.50 35.79
N THR A 154 -10.13 -6.86 35.97
CA THR A 154 -9.69 -7.61 37.15
C THR A 154 -9.81 -6.82 38.44
N VAL A 155 -9.53 -5.51 38.41
CA VAL A 155 -9.71 -4.64 39.58
C VAL A 155 -11.19 -4.51 39.94
N LEU A 156 -12.05 -4.32 38.93
CA LEU A 156 -13.50 -4.22 39.11
C LEU A 156 -14.09 -5.50 39.73
N ALA A 157 -13.68 -6.67 39.25
CA ALA A 157 -14.14 -7.96 39.78
C ALA A 157 -13.73 -8.21 41.25
N GLN A 158 -12.71 -7.52 41.74
CA GLN A 158 -12.19 -7.65 43.12
C GLN A 158 -12.74 -6.59 44.08
N SER A 159 -13.46 -5.57 43.57
CA SER A 159 -14.12 -4.55 44.38
C SER A 159 -15.47 -5.08 44.90
N SER A 160 -15.81 -4.87 46.17
CA SER A 160 -16.99 -5.51 46.81
C SER A 160 -18.14 -4.54 47.13
N ARG A 161 -18.24 -3.36 46.47
CA ARG A 161 -19.20 -2.29 46.85
C ARG A 161 -20.27 -2.01 45.79
N HIS A 162 -21.55 -2.19 46.15
CA HIS A 162 -22.68 -2.23 45.22
C HIS A 162 -23.09 -0.94 44.47
N THR A 163 -22.61 0.27 44.81
CA THR A 163 -23.16 1.52 44.24
C THR A 163 -22.21 2.30 43.31
N THR A 164 -20.89 2.21 43.48
CA THR A 164 -19.89 2.73 42.50
C THR A 164 -19.70 1.82 41.29
N PHE A 165 -20.23 0.59 41.37
CA PHE A 165 -20.09 -0.44 40.34
C PHE A 165 -20.67 -0.05 38.97
N GLN A 166 -21.81 0.64 38.92
CA GLN A 166 -22.47 0.89 37.63
C GLN A 166 -21.65 1.81 36.71
N VAL A 167 -21.02 2.85 37.26
CA VAL A 167 -20.22 3.81 36.47
C VAL A 167 -18.93 3.17 35.98
N GLU A 168 -18.27 2.37 36.81
CA GLU A 168 -17.04 1.64 36.46
C GLU A 168 -17.29 0.56 35.40
N HIS A 169 -18.42 -0.16 35.46
CA HIS A 169 -18.84 -1.11 34.43
C HIS A 169 -19.12 -0.43 33.08
N VAL A 170 -19.83 0.70 33.08
CA VAL A 170 -20.07 1.48 31.86
C VAL A 170 -18.75 1.96 31.26
N PHE A 171 -17.79 2.37 32.10
CA PHE A 171 -16.47 2.79 31.65
C PHE A 171 -15.67 1.64 31.00
N LEU A 172 -15.66 0.46 31.62
CA LEU A 172 -15.04 -0.74 31.05
C LEU A 172 -15.64 -1.08 29.68
N ILE A 173 -16.96 -0.98 29.53
CA ILE A 173 -17.67 -1.22 28.27
C ILE A 173 -17.25 -0.17 27.22
N ILE A 174 -17.29 1.12 27.58
CA ILE A 174 -16.88 2.21 26.68
C ILE A 174 -15.43 2.01 26.24
N PHE A 175 -14.54 1.65 27.17
CA PHE A 175 -13.14 1.42 26.86
C PHE A 175 -12.94 0.19 25.97
N ALA A 176 -13.68 -0.89 26.21
CA ALA A 176 -13.67 -2.06 25.33
C ALA A 176 -14.16 -1.72 23.91
N ILE A 177 -15.18 -0.87 23.77
CA ILE A 177 -15.65 -0.37 22.47
C ILE A 177 -14.53 0.37 21.73
N THR A 178 -13.63 1.06 22.42
CA THR A 178 -12.52 1.77 21.75
C THR A 178 -11.56 0.83 21.01
N ILE A 179 -11.51 -0.47 21.32
CA ILE A 179 -10.70 -1.45 20.57
C ILE A 179 -11.22 -1.62 19.13
N LEU A 180 -12.51 -1.40 18.89
CA LEU A 180 -13.13 -1.56 17.58
C LEU A 180 -12.59 -0.54 16.56
N PHE A 181 -12.23 0.68 16.98
CA PHE A 181 -11.75 1.73 16.07
C PHE A 181 -10.44 1.37 15.34
N PRO A 182 -9.33 1.02 16.04
CA PRO A 182 -8.11 0.59 15.36
C PRO A 182 -8.31 -0.72 14.59
N PHE A 183 -9.22 -1.60 15.03
CA PHE A 183 -9.59 -2.79 14.25
C PHE A 183 -10.24 -2.41 12.91
N PHE A 184 -11.25 -1.54 12.90
CA PHE A 184 -11.85 -1.06 11.66
C PHE A 184 -10.86 -0.30 10.79
N ALA A 185 -9.94 0.48 11.38
CA ALA A 185 -8.86 1.12 10.64
C ALA A 185 -7.96 0.10 9.92
N ILE A 186 -7.59 -1.01 10.58
CA ILE A 186 -6.85 -2.12 9.95
C ILE A 186 -7.64 -2.72 8.78
N VAL A 187 -8.94 -2.95 8.94
CA VAL A 187 -9.78 -3.50 7.86
C VAL A 187 -9.80 -2.57 6.64
N LEU A 188 -9.96 -1.27 6.85
CA LEU A 188 -9.88 -0.28 5.77
C LEU A 188 -8.48 -0.23 5.14
N ASP A 189 -7.42 -0.41 5.92
CA ASP A 189 -6.04 -0.40 5.43
C ASP A 189 -5.76 -1.61 4.55
N ILE A 190 -6.26 -2.79 4.96
CA ILE A 190 -6.18 -4.01 4.16
C ILE A 190 -6.96 -3.84 2.85
N TYR A 191 -8.15 -3.25 2.91
CA TYR A 191 -8.94 -2.98 1.70
C TYR A 191 -8.19 -2.04 0.74
N HIS A 192 -7.68 -0.92 1.25
CA HIS A 192 -6.91 0.05 0.47
C HIS A 192 -5.67 -0.61 -0.16
N TYR A 193 -4.91 -1.37 0.64
CA TYR A 193 -3.75 -2.12 0.16
C TYR A 193 -4.12 -3.11 -0.95
N ARG A 194 -5.24 -3.84 -0.80
CA ARG A 194 -5.72 -4.78 -1.81
C ARG A 194 -6.10 -4.09 -3.11
N VAL A 195 -6.76 -2.94 -3.05
CA VAL A 195 -7.12 -2.18 -4.26
C VAL A 195 -5.87 -1.81 -5.08
N TRP A 196 -4.76 -1.49 -4.42
CA TRP A 196 -3.49 -1.18 -5.08
C TRP A 196 -2.74 -2.41 -5.60
N TRP A 197 -2.68 -3.49 -4.81
CA TRP A 197 -1.82 -4.65 -5.12
C TRP A 197 -2.51 -5.78 -5.88
N ALA A 198 -3.84 -5.86 -5.78
CA ALA A 198 -4.71 -6.71 -6.61
C ALA A 198 -5.45 -5.86 -7.65
N TYR A 199 -4.78 -4.81 -8.12
CA TYR A 199 -5.30 -3.91 -9.14
C TYR A 199 -5.62 -4.67 -10.44
N THR A 200 -6.70 -4.30 -11.10
CA THR A 200 -7.09 -4.85 -12.42
C THR A 200 -7.71 -3.72 -13.22
N PRO A 201 -7.15 -3.35 -14.38
CA PRO A 201 -7.63 -2.21 -15.16
C PRO A 201 -9.02 -2.48 -15.74
N ILE A 202 -9.76 -1.40 -16.02
CA ILE A 202 -11.02 -1.49 -16.78
C ILE A 202 -10.72 -0.99 -18.19
N VAL A 203 -10.57 -1.95 -19.11
CA VAL A 203 -10.40 -1.71 -20.54
C VAL A 203 -11.66 -2.23 -21.24
N THR A 204 -12.12 -1.56 -22.29
CA THR A 204 -13.22 -2.06 -23.15
C THR A 204 -12.75 -3.31 -23.90
N VAL A 205 -12.88 -4.47 -23.26
CA VAL A 205 -12.58 -5.78 -23.83
C VAL A 205 -13.87 -6.59 -23.85
N SER A 206 -13.98 -7.53 -24.78
CA SER A 206 -15.11 -8.47 -24.83
C SER A 206 -15.28 -9.16 -23.47
N PRO A 207 -16.51 -9.23 -22.92
CA PRO A 207 -16.79 -9.84 -21.61
C PRO A 207 -16.24 -11.27 -21.45
N THR A 208 -16.21 -12.01 -22.56
CA THR A 208 -15.69 -13.39 -22.65
C THR A 208 -14.21 -13.55 -22.27
N VAL A 209 -13.41 -12.48 -22.37
CA VAL A 209 -11.99 -12.51 -21.98
C VAL A 209 -11.83 -12.30 -20.49
N THR A 210 -12.63 -11.40 -19.90
CA THR A 210 -12.53 -11.02 -18.49
C THR A 210 -13.09 -12.06 -17.51
N GLU A 211 -13.88 -13.02 -18.00
CA GLU A 211 -14.41 -14.14 -17.19
C GLU A 211 -13.36 -15.24 -16.94
N LYS A 212 -12.29 -15.28 -17.73
CA LYS A 212 -11.23 -16.28 -17.53
C LYS A 212 -10.37 -15.93 -16.32
N PRO A 213 -9.83 -16.91 -15.58
CA PRO A 213 -8.83 -16.63 -14.57
C PRO A 213 -7.57 -16.03 -15.21
N LEU A 214 -6.78 -15.30 -14.41
CA LEU A 214 -5.47 -14.81 -14.85
C LEU A 214 -4.52 -15.99 -15.03
N SER A 215 -3.60 -15.86 -15.99
CA SER A 215 -2.51 -16.81 -16.20
C SER A 215 -1.66 -16.93 -14.93
N PRO A 216 -1.23 -18.14 -14.54
CA PRO A 216 -0.35 -18.32 -13.38
C PRO A 216 1.00 -17.61 -13.52
N LYS A 217 1.43 -17.30 -14.75
CA LYS A 217 2.63 -16.54 -15.05
C LYS A 217 2.42 -15.02 -14.93
N HIS A 218 1.17 -14.56 -14.99
CA HIS A 218 0.83 -13.16 -14.79
C HIS A 218 0.87 -12.83 -13.29
N LYS A 219 1.83 -12.00 -12.87
CA LYS A 219 1.98 -11.62 -11.47
C LYS A 219 0.94 -10.62 -11.00
N ARG A 220 0.75 -9.53 -11.77
CA ARG A 220 -0.19 -8.45 -11.46
C ARG A 220 -0.24 -7.39 -12.55
N PHE A 221 -1.29 -6.58 -12.50
CA PHE A 221 -1.31 -5.25 -13.08
C PHE A 221 -0.68 -4.23 -12.12
N ILE A 222 0.04 -3.27 -12.68
CA ILE A 222 0.62 -2.14 -11.95
C ILE A 222 -0.12 -0.87 -12.39
N PRO A 223 -0.76 -0.13 -11.47
CA PRO A 223 -1.35 1.18 -11.77
C PRO A 223 -0.37 2.12 -12.46
N TYR A 224 -0.76 2.79 -13.55
CA TYR A 224 0.20 3.66 -14.27
C TYR A 224 0.70 4.82 -13.41
N VAL A 225 -0.10 5.30 -12.45
CA VAL A 225 0.30 6.34 -11.48
C VAL A 225 1.52 5.93 -10.64
N LEU A 226 1.78 4.62 -10.53
CA LEU A 226 2.95 4.06 -9.87
C LEU A 226 4.15 3.85 -10.81
N ILE A 227 4.13 4.36 -12.03
CA ILE A 227 5.21 4.13 -13.01
C ILE A 227 6.08 5.38 -13.11
N GLU A 228 7.42 5.25 -13.13
CA GLU A 228 8.38 6.38 -13.15
C GLU A 228 8.00 7.47 -14.15
N LYS A 229 7.53 7.06 -15.34
CA LYS A 229 7.12 7.96 -16.42
C LYS A 229 5.98 8.90 -16.04
N PHE A 230 5.08 8.48 -15.16
CA PHE A 230 3.88 9.22 -14.76
C PHE A 230 3.95 9.71 -13.31
N ARG A 231 5.09 9.52 -12.64
CA ARG A 231 5.32 10.00 -11.27
C ARG A 231 5.90 11.39 -11.25
N THR A 232 5.57 12.12 -10.19
CA THR A 232 6.19 13.41 -9.87
C THR A 232 7.43 13.25 -8.99
N VAL A 233 8.26 14.29 -8.90
CA VAL A 233 9.53 14.31 -8.15
C VAL A 233 9.26 14.52 -6.64
N ALA A 234 8.48 13.64 -6.03
CA ALA A 234 8.16 13.68 -4.59
C ALA A 234 9.18 12.91 -3.73
N LEU A 235 9.21 13.21 -2.42
CA LEU A 235 10.18 12.68 -1.47
C LEU A 235 9.97 11.18 -1.19
N GLY A 236 10.70 10.33 -1.93
CA GLY A 236 10.58 8.86 -1.86
C GLY A 236 10.17 8.22 -3.20
N ASN A 237 9.75 9.04 -4.16
CA ASN A 237 9.75 8.78 -5.60
C ASN A 237 11.15 8.98 -6.21
N ARG A 238 12.20 8.97 -5.37
CA ARG A 238 13.57 9.09 -5.84
C ARG A 238 13.83 7.95 -6.81
N LYS A 239 14.33 8.31 -8.00
CA LYS A 239 14.84 7.36 -8.98
C LYS A 239 15.76 6.38 -8.27
N CYS A 240 15.81 5.15 -8.78
CA CYS A 240 16.75 4.17 -8.26
C CYS A 240 18.15 4.80 -8.21
N LYS A 241 18.81 4.76 -7.04
CA LYS A 241 20.10 5.44 -6.81
C LYS A 241 21.15 5.04 -7.86
N ASN A 242 21.09 3.80 -8.32
CA ASN A 242 21.97 3.23 -9.33
C ASN A 242 21.21 3.09 -10.66
N GLY A 243 20.78 4.21 -11.25
CA GLY A 243 19.89 4.21 -12.42
C GLY A 243 20.35 3.35 -13.61
N TYR A 244 21.65 3.04 -13.72
CA TYR A 244 22.22 2.18 -14.77
C TYR A 244 22.58 0.77 -14.31
N GLU A 245 22.81 0.56 -13.01
CA GLU A 245 23.25 -0.72 -12.42
C GLU A 245 22.35 -1.11 -11.25
N CYS A 246 21.07 -1.29 -11.57
CA CYS A 246 20.10 -1.68 -10.56
C CYS A 246 20.30 -3.15 -10.16
N ARG A 247 20.68 -3.38 -8.90
CA ARG A 247 20.81 -4.73 -8.32
C ARG A 247 19.46 -5.40 -8.06
N GLU A 248 18.40 -4.61 -7.87
CA GLU A 248 17.05 -5.11 -7.61
C GLU A 248 16.34 -5.39 -8.95
N ARG A 249 16.25 -6.67 -9.30
CA ARG A 249 15.81 -7.13 -10.64
C ARG A 249 14.38 -7.66 -10.66
N THR A 250 13.60 -7.44 -9.61
CA THR A 250 12.17 -7.81 -9.64
C THR A 250 11.40 -6.99 -10.68
N LEU A 251 10.49 -7.66 -11.39
CA LEU A 251 9.67 -7.06 -12.44
C LEU A 251 8.95 -5.78 -11.99
N GLU A 252 8.40 -5.78 -10.78
CA GLU A 252 7.73 -4.63 -10.19
C GLU A 252 8.69 -3.46 -9.99
N HIS A 253 9.88 -3.72 -9.44
CA HIS A 253 10.89 -2.67 -9.24
C HIS A 253 11.28 -2.04 -10.58
N ILE A 254 11.57 -2.89 -11.56
CA ILE A 254 11.96 -2.47 -12.91
C ILE A 254 10.90 -1.54 -13.52
N VAL A 255 9.64 -1.98 -13.52
CA VAL A 255 8.54 -1.24 -14.13
C VAL A 255 8.26 0.06 -13.37
N ILE A 256 8.27 0.00 -12.03
CA ILE A 256 7.94 1.15 -11.19
C ILE A 256 9.02 2.23 -11.26
N PHE A 257 10.29 1.87 -11.11
CA PHE A 257 11.35 2.86 -10.87
C PHE A 257 12.12 3.24 -12.11
N HIS A 258 11.92 2.53 -13.21
CA HIS A 258 12.78 2.72 -14.34
C HIS A 258 12.10 2.68 -15.71
N SER A 259 10.78 2.79 -15.77
CA SER A 259 10.05 2.79 -17.04
C SER A 259 10.45 3.91 -18.02
N ALA A 260 10.95 5.06 -17.53
CA ALA A 260 11.12 6.26 -18.34
C ALA A 260 12.50 6.34 -18.98
N ASN A 261 13.55 5.88 -18.29
CA ASN A 261 14.95 6.11 -18.65
C ASN A 261 15.79 4.83 -18.80
N PHE A 262 15.16 3.67 -18.96
CA PHE A 262 15.83 2.40 -18.72
C PHE A 262 16.98 2.04 -19.69
N ARG A 263 18.23 2.03 -19.18
CA ARG A 263 19.42 1.29 -19.68
C ARG A 263 20.00 0.42 -18.56
N PRO A 264 19.46 -0.75 -18.29
CA PRO A 264 19.51 -1.24 -16.91
C PRO A 264 19.89 -2.68 -16.72
N GLN A 265 19.89 -3.37 -17.84
CA GLN A 265 20.36 -4.69 -18.02
C GLN A 265 21.60 -4.44 -18.85
N PRO A 266 22.75 -4.99 -18.44
CA PRO A 266 23.86 -5.13 -19.36
C PRO A 266 23.35 -5.88 -20.60
N ARG A 267 24.13 -5.84 -21.70
CA ARG A 267 23.86 -6.75 -22.81
C ARG A 267 23.78 -8.17 -22.27
N TRP A 268 22.91 -8.98 -22.87
CA TRP A 268 22.80 -10.37 -22.47
C TRP A 268 24.17 -11.07 -22.56
N THR A 269 24.50 -11.87 -21.55
CA THR A 269 25.66 -12.77 -21.56
C THR A 269 25.20 -14.16 -21.16
N PRO A 270 25.94 -15.22 -21.57
CA PRO A 270 25.63 -16.60 -21.17
C PRO A 270 25.56 -16.83 -19.66
N ASP A 271 26.22 -15.98 -18.86
CA ASP A 271 26.21 -16.05 -17.39
C ASP A 271 24.83 -15.74 -16.78
N TYR A 272 23.94 -15.11 -17.55
CA TYR A 272 22.59 -14.73 -17.12
C TYR A 272 21.54 -15.47 -17.98
N PRO A 273 21.19 -16.72 -17.62
CA PRO A 273 20.22 -17.50 -18.39
C PRO A 273 18.80 -16.92 -18.34
N ILE A 274 18.49 -16.12 -17.33
CA ILE A 274 17.23 -15.38 -17.20
C ILE A 274 17.49 -13.91 -17.50
N TYR A 275 16.70 -13.35 -18.39
CA TYR A 275 16.80 -11.98 -18.85
C TYR A 275 15.44 -11.28 -18.76
N ILE A 276 15.42 -9.95 -18.60
CA ILE A 276 14.16 -9.21 -18.52
C ILE A 276 13.85 -8.63 -19.90
N GLY A 277 12.68 -8.97 -20.45
CA GLY A 277 12.20 -8.48 -21.73
C GLY A 277 11.08 -7.46 -21.58
N PHE A 278 11.05 -6.48 -22.49
CA PHE A 278 9.96 -5.52 -22.60
C PHE A 278 9.16 -5.73 -23.87
N HIS A 279 7.84 -5.72 -23.73
CA HIS A 279 6.91 -5.81 -24.85
C HIS A 279 5.87 -4.70 -24.74
N ARG A 280 5.53 -4.05 -25.85
CA ARG A 280 4.46 -3.04 -25.91
C ARG A 280 3.42 -3.51 -26.92
N THR A 281 2.16 -3.49 -26.51
CA THR A 281 1.02 -3.90 -27.35
C THR A 281 -0.20 -3.03 -27.05
N LYS A 282 -1.33 -3.30 -27.71
CA LYS A 282 -2.60 -2.65 -27.40
C LYS A 282 -3.12 -3.10 -26.03
N ALA A 283 -3.94 -2.26 -25.38
CA ALA A 283 -4.44 -2.56 -24.04
C ALA A 283 -5.28 -3.85 -24.02
N ASP A 284 -6.20 -4.01 -24.98
CA ASP A 284 -7.03 -5.22 -25.15
C ASP A 284 -6.19 -6.51 -25.32
N ALA A 285 -5.15 -6.44 -26.14
CA ALA A 285 -4.21 -7.53 -26.34
C ALA A 285 -3.43 -7.86 -25.05
N ALA A 286 -3.00 -6.85 -24.29
CA ALA A 286 -2.32 -7.07 -23.01
C ALA A 286 -3.25 -7.70 -21.96
N ILE A 287 -4.53 -7.31 -21.91
CA ILE A 287 -5.52 -7.99 -21.06
C ILE A 287 -5.69 -9.44 -21.51
N SER A 288 -5.83 -9.69 -22.81
CA SER A 288 -5.91 -11.05 -23.34
C SER A 288 -4.69 -11.90 -22.96
N ILE A 289 -3.48 -11.33 -23.03
CA ILE A 289 -2.24 -11.97 -22.57
C ILE A 289 -2.26 -12.20 -21.05
N ALA A 290 -2.84 -11.32 -20.24
CA ALA A 290 -2.95 -11.55 -18.80
C ALA A 290 -3.78 -12.79 -18.45
N HIS A 291 -4.77 -13.12 -19.28
CA HIS A 291 -5.66 -14.28 -19.15
C HIS A 291 -5.23 -15.49 -19.99
N SER A 292 -4.07 -15.42 -20.66
CA SER A 292 -3.56 -16.50 -21.50
C SER A 292 -2.02 -16.52 -21.49
N ASP A 293 -1.40 -17.23 -22.43
CA ASP A 293 0.04 -17.13 -22.66
C ASP A 293 0.34 -16.12 -23.77
N MET A 294 1.57 -15.60 -23.75
CA MET A 294 2.09 -14.85 -24.89
C MET A 294 2.16 -15.78 -26.10
N ARG A 295 1.62 -15.32 -27.23
CA ARG A 295 1.59 -16.10 -28.47
C ARG A 295 2.76 -15.73 -29.37
N ILE A 296 3.19 -16.72 -30.12
CA ILE A 296 4.18 -16.57 -31.18
C ILE A 296 3.61 -15.64 -32.25
N SER A 297 4.44 -14.74 -32.74
CA SER A 297 4.17 -13.95 -33.94
C SER A 297 4.73 -14.69 -35.14
N ASP A 298 3.85 -15.33 -35.90
CA ASP A 298 4.14 -16.18 -37.07
C ASP A 298 3.70 -15.55 -38.41
N ILE A 299 3.17 -14.33 -38.37
CA ILE A 299 2.70 -13.61 -39.56
C ILE A 299 3.76 -12.61 -40.03
N PRO A 300 4.30 -12.72 -41.27
CA PRO A 300 5.24 -11.75 -41.82
C PRO A 300 4.70 -10.30 -41.84
N PRO A 301 5.56 -9.27 -41.72
CA PRO A 301 7.02 -9.34 -41.60
C PRO A 301 7.52 -9.54 -40.14
N GLN A 302 8.55 -10.38 -39.97
CA GLN A 302 9.17 -10.76 -38.70
C GLN A 302 10.70 -10.72 -38.80
N MET A 303 11.32 -9.67 -38.24
CA MET A 303 12.75 -9.38 -38.41
C MET A 303 13.68 -10.43 -37.78
N LEU A 304 13.27 -11.03 -36.66
CA LEU A 304 14.04 -12.01 -35.88
C LEU A 304 13.44 -13.42 -36.00
N GLY A 305 12.71 -13.68 -37.09
CA GLY A 305 11.98 -14.90 -37.31
C GLY A 305 10.71 -15.03 -36.49
N TYR A 306 10.02 -16.16 -36.62
CA TYR A 306 8.79 -16.41 -35.89
C TYR A 306 9.09 -16.66 -34.40
N GLY A 307 8.37 -15.95 -33.53
CA GLY A 307 8.53 -16.07 -32.08
C GLY A 307 7.89 -14.93 -31.30
N ILE A 308 8.22 -14.84 -30.01
CA ILE A 308 7.72 -13.83 -29.07
C ILE A 308 8.80 -12.75 -28.92
N TYR A 309 8.46 -11.52 -29.29
CA TYR A 309 9.39 -10.40 -29.39
C TYR A 309 9.47 -9.58 -28.11
N PHE A 310 10.69 -9.36 -27.66
CA PHE A 310 11.00 -8.46 -26.57
C PHE A 310 12.07 -7.45 -26.99
N ALA A 311 12.06 -6.29 -26.36
CA ALA A 311 13.16 -5.35 -26.43
C ALA A 311 13.92 -5.32 -25.11
N ARG A 312 15.19 -4.90 -25.17
CA ARG A 312 16.01 -4.70 -23.97
C ARG A 312 15.58 -3.49 -23.12
N SER A 313 14.89 -2.53 -23.72
CA SER A 313 14.41 -1.34 -22.99
C SER A 313 12.98 -0.94 -23.37
N ILE A 314 12.29 -0.31 -22.44
CA ILE A 314 10.95 0.26 -22.66
C ILE A 314 10.99 1.33 -23.76
N LYS A 315 12.05 2.16 -23.80
CA LYS A 315 12.23 3.19 -24.84
C LYS A 315 12.26 2.59 -26.25
N SER A 316 12.87 1.41 -26.42
CA SER A 316 12.92 0.67 -27.68
C SER A 316 11.51 0.26 -28.15
N THR A 317 10.66 -0.15 -27.21
CA THR A 317 9.27 -0.58 -27.51
C THR A 317 8.34 0.57 -27.87
N GLY A 318 8.71 1.82 -27.55
CA GLY A 318 7.87 3.00 -27.77
C GLY A 318 7.49 3.25 -29.23
N LYS A 319 8.25 2.72 -30.19
CA LYS A 319 7.95 2.82 -31.63
C LYS A 319 7.00 1.74 -32.16
N LYS A 320 6.75 0.66 -31.40
CA LYS A 320 6.05 -0.55 -31.87
C LYS A 320 4.52 -0.47 -31.73
N ALA A 321 4.02 0.19 -30.69
CA ALA A 321 2.60 0.51 -30.58
C ALA A 321 2.38 2.00 -30.89
N ARG A 322 1.22 2.32 -31.50
CA ARG A 322 0.73 3.72 -31.63
C ARG A 322 0.69 4.38 -30.23
N LYS A 323 0.56 5.72 -30.18
CA LYS A 323 0.84 6.55 -28.99
C LYS A 323 0.31 6.01 -27.64
N ASP A 324 -0.80 5.28 -27.61
CA ASP A 324 -1.43 4.73 -26.40
C ASP A 324 -1.47 3.19 -26.42
N GLY A 325 -1.20 2.54 -25.28
CA GLY A 325 -1.20 1.08 -25.20
C GLY A 325 -0.85 0.52 -23.81
N ALA A 326 -0.42 -0.72 -23.77
CA ALA A 326 0.01 -1.39 -22.55
C ALA A 326 1.43 -1.95 -22.71
N TYR A 327 2.14 -2.02 -21.59
CA TYR A 327 3.50 -2.52 -21.51
C TYR A 327 3.54 -3.75 -20.64
N ILE A 328 4.35 -4.69 -21.08
CA ILE A 328 4.62 -5.94 -20.39
C ILE A 328 6.11 -6.00 -20.10
N CYS A 329 6.44 -6.26 -18.85
CA CYS A 329 7.79 -6.55 -18.41
C CYS A 329 7.82 -8.01 -17.98
N ALA A 330 8.65 -8.81 -18.64
CA ALA A 330 8.67 -10.25 -18.50
C ALA A 330 10.05 -10.76 -18.10
N GLU A 331 10.09 -11.81 -17.30
CA GLU A 331 11.31 -12.61 -17.10
C GLU A 331 11.30 -13.76 -18.10
N VAL A 332 12.39 -13.89 -18.82
CA VAL A 332 12.52 -14.77 -19.98
C VAL A 332 13.75 -15.65 -19.82
N HIS A 333 13.57 -16.95 -19.92
CA HIS A 333 14.67 -17.91 -20.00
C HIS A 333 15.24 -17.93 -21.43
N MET A 334 16.48 -17.47 -21.57
CA MET A 334 17.11 -17.25 -22.86
C MET A 334 17.57 -18.55 -23.54
N GLY A 335 17.88 -19.60 -22.76
CA GLY A 335 18.32 -20.88 -23.31
C GLY A 335 19.56 -20.76 -24.19
N LYS A 336 19.62 -21.53 -25.27
CA LYS A 336 20.67 -21.42 -26.29
C LYS A 336 20.38 -20.24 -27.23
N VAL A 337 21.28 -19.25 -27.26
CA VAL A 337 21.05 -17.98 -27.95
C VAL A 337 21.88 -17.86 -29.23
N LEU A 338 21.22 -17.54 -30.34
CA LEU A 338 21.85 -17.10 -31.59
C LEU A 338 21.98 -15.57 -31.57
N ILE A 339 23.22 -15.06 -31.53
CA ILE A 339 23.48 -13.61 -31.57
C ILE A 339 23.69 -13.19 -33.02
N LEU A 340 22.91 -12.22 -33.50
CA LEU A 340 23.02 -11.69 -34.86
C LEU A 340 23.28 -10.19 -34.86
N CYS A 341 24.09 -9.74 -35.81
CA CYS A 341 24.24 -8.35 -36.21
C CYS A 341 23.31 -8.02 -37.39
N ARG A 342 23.24 -6.74 -37.76
CA ARG A 342 22.30 -6.27 -38.80
C ARG A 342 22.50 -6.95 -40.15
N SER A 343 23.75 -7.24 -40.52
CA SER A 343 24.14 -7.93 -41.75
C SER A 343 23.72 -9.41 -41.78
N GLU A 344 23.29 -9.97 -40.65
CA GLU A 344 23.00 -11.40 -40.49
C GLU A 344 21.50 -11.68 -40.29
N LEU A 345 20.68 -10.64 -40.16
CA LEU A 345 19.23 -10.76 -39.94
C LEU A 345 18.51 -11.58 -41.03
N TRP A 346 19.05 -11.59 -42.26
CA TRP A 346 18.49 -12.37 -43.37
C TRP A 346 18.45 -13.88 -43.08
N GLN A 347 19.28 -14.39 -42.16
CA GLN A 347 19.34 -15.81 -41.80
C GLN A 347 18.06 -16.29 -41.09
N VAL A 348 17.36 -15.38 -40.40
CA VAL A 348 16.20 -15.72 -39.56
C VAL A 348 14.92 -14.99 -39.97
N SER A 349 15.02 -13.93 -40.78
CA SER A 349 13.89 -13.10 -41.18
C SER A 349 12.75 -13.93 -41.79
N ASN A 350 11.53 -13.76 -41.27
CA ASN A 350 10.33 -14.50 -41.68
C ASN A 350 10.49 -16.03 -41.69
N SER A 351 11.31 -16.58 -40.77
CA SER A 351 11.63 -17.99 -40.72
C SER A 351 11.64 -18.53 -39.28
N ASN A 352 11.41 -19.83 -39.15
CA ASN A 352 11.61 -20.61 -37.92
C ASN A 352 12.80 -21.58 -38.02
N ALA A 353 13.64 -21.47 -39.06
CA ALA A 353 14.77 -22.39 -39.30
C ALA A 353 15.79 -22.47 -38.15
N TRP A 354 15.79 -21.50 -37.24
CA TRP A 354 16.67 -21.47 -36.08
C TRP A 354 16.13 -22.26 -34.88
N TRP A 355 14.88 -22.73 -34.91
CA TRP A 355 14.21 -23.35 -33.74
C TRP A 355 14.81 -24.70 -33.32
N ASP A 356 15.40 -25.43 -34.27
CA ASP A 356 16.02 -26.73 -34.02
C ASP A 356 17.32 -26.59 -33.21
N ASP A 357 18.07 -25.52 -33.49
CA ASP A 357 19.39 -25.31 -32.90
C ASP A 357 19.40 -24.33 -31.74
N TYR A 358 18.43 -23.42 -31.66
CA TYR A 358 18.42 -22.30 -30.72
C TYR A 358 17.05 -22.10 -30.06
N ASP A 359 17.06 -21.51 -28.86
CA ASP A 359 15.86 -21.14 -28.11
C ASP A 359 15.54 -19.65 -28.24
N THR A 360 16.54 -18.83 -28.53
CA THR A 360 16.40 -17.38 -28.65
C THR A 360 17.28 -16.83 -29.77
N VAL A 361 16.75 -15.87 -30.52
CA VAL A 361 17.54 -14.99 -31.39
C VAL A 361 17.73 -13.64 -30.69
N TYR A 362 18.98 -13.20 -30.53
CA TYR A 362 19.33 -11.91 -29.95
C TYR A 362 19.95 -11.00 -31.00
N PHE A 363 19.29 -9.88 -31.29
CA PHE A 363 19.80 -8.88 -32.21
C PHE A 363 20.69 -7.87 -31.48
N LYS A 364 22.00 -7.98 -31.75
CA LYS A 364 23.02 -7.06 -31.24
C LYS A 364 23.12 -5.85 -32.17
N HIS A 365 22.48 -4.75 -31.75
CA HIS A 365 22.54 -3.47 -32.44
C HIS A 365 23.72 -2.62 -31.93
N GLU A 366 24.31 -1.77 -32.78
CA GLU A 366 25.37 -0.81 -32.40
C GLU A 366 24.92 0.09 -31.23
N LYS A 367 23.77 0.73 -31.42
CA LYS A 367 22.99 1.40 -30.38
C LYS A 367 22.25 0.40 -29.49
N GLU A 368 22.73 0.27 -28.26
CA GLU A 368 22.19 -0.63 -27.23
C GLU A 368 20.69 -0.50 -26.97
N GLU A 369 20.15 0.71 -27.04
CA GLU A 369 18.71 0.97 -26.88
C GLU A 369 17.86 0.48 -28.06
N LYS A 370 18.42 -0.22 -29.03
CA LYS A 370 17.69 -0.85 -30.14
C LYS A 370 17.86 -2.36 -30.19
N GLU A 371 18.48 -2.94 -29.16
CA GLU A 371 18.60 -4.39 -29.05
C GLU A 371 17.23 -5.02 -28.76
N GLU A 372 16.96 -6.11 -29.48
CA GLU A 372 15.73 -6.87 -29.43
C GLU A 372 16.07 -8.35 -29.41
N PHE A 373 15.16 -9.16 -28.88
CA PHE A 373 15.30 -10.60 -28.90
C PHE A 373 13.95 -11.27 -29.12
N CYS A 374 14.01 -12.46 -29.68
CA CYS A 374 12.85 -13.27 -30.07
C CYS A 374 13.03 -14.67 -29.49
N VAL A 375 12.06 -15.13 -28.71
CA VAL A 375 12.06 -16.49 -28.12
C VAL A 375 11.06 -17.38 -28.84
N LYS A 376 11.37 -18.67 -29.00
CA LYS A 376 10.54 -19.58 -29.80
C LYS A 376 9.27 -20.03 -29.08
N SER A 377 9.25 -20.04 -27.74
CA SER A 377 8.14 -20.61 -26.97
C SER A 377 7.68 -19.71 -25.81
N SER A 378 6.38 -19.78 -25.50
CA SER A 378 5.79 -19.13 -24.32
C SER A 378 6.26 -19.75 -23.00
N GLU A 379 6.80 -20.97 -23.03
CA GLU A 379 7.40 -21.64 -21.88
C GLU A 379 8.66 -20.93 -21.39
N GLN A 380 9.38 -20.25 -22.30
CA GLN A 380 10.53 -19.42 -21.94
C GLN A 380 10.11 -18.17 -21.18
N VAL A 381 8.86 -17.72 -21.32
CA VAL A 381 8.33 -16.59 -20.58
C VAL A 381 7.88 -17.09 -19.20
N LEU A 382 8.70 -16.86 -18.18
CA LEU A 382 8.51 -17.42 -16.84
C LEU A 382 7.43 -16.69 -16.07
N ARG A 383 7.43 -15.35 -16.16
CA ARG A 383 6.51 -14.47 -15.43
C ARG A 383 6.48 -13.08 -16.03
N TRP A 384 5.38 -12.37 -15.87
CA TRP A 384 5.27 -10.98 -16.32
C TRP A 384 4.37 -10.11 -15.44
N VAL A 385 4.60 -8.80 -15.51
CA VAL A 385 3.72 -7.75 -14.98
C VAL A 385 3.28 -6.84 -16.12
N ILE A 386 2.10 -6.23 -15.99
CA ILE A 386 1.51 -5.37 -17.02
C ILE A 386 1.17 -4.02 -16.41
N TYR A 387 1.39 -2.93 -17.14
CA TYR A 387 0.69 -1.67 -16.88
C TYR A 387 0.01 -1.18 -18.16
N VAL A 388 -1.14 -0.53 -18.00
CA VAL A 388 -1.92 0.05 -19.09
C VAL A 388 -1.75 1.56 -19.02
N GLU A 389 -1.34 2.21 -20.11
CA GLU A 389 -1.19 3.66 -20.14
C GLU A 389 -2.54 4.39 -20.19
N PRO A 390 -2.61 5.63 -19.68
CA PRO A 390 -3.76 6.49 -19.92
C PRO A 390 -3.90 6.77 -21.44
N PRO A 391 -5.12 7.01 -21.95
CA PRO A 391 -6.41 7.03 -21.22
C PRO A 391 -7.13 5.68 -21.19
N MET A 392 -6.46 4.57 -21.54
CA MET A 392 -7.11 3.27 -21.77
C MET A 392 -7.57 2.58 -20.48
N ASP A 393 -7.03 3.00 -19.34
CA ASP A 393 -7.37 2.48 -18.03
C ASP A 393 -8.31 3.42 -17.28
N ARG A 394 -9.62 3.22 -17.47
CA ARG A 394 -10.65 4.08 -16.87
C ARG A 394 -10.79 3.89 -15.36
N LYS A 395 -10.26 2.80 -14.80
CA LYS A 395 -10.46 2.49 -13.38
C LYS A 395 -9.73 3.46 -12.47
N LEU A 396 -8.56 3.96 -12.89
CA LEU A 396 -7.80 4.92 -12.07
C LEU A 396 -8.55 6.24 -11.90
N GLU A 397 -9.13 6.74 -12.99
CA GLU A 397 -10.02 7.90 -12.96
C GLU A 397 -11.27 7.62 -12.11
N LEU A 398 -11.95 6.48 -12.34
CA LEU A 398 -13.13 6.09 -11.56
C LEU A 398 -12.84 5.92 -10.07
N TYR A 399 -11.63 5.53 -9.69
CA TYR A 399 -11.25 5.41 -8.28
C TYR A 399 -10.72 6.75 -7.73
N GLY A 400 -10.45 7.74 -8.58
CA GLY A 400 -9.82 9.00 -8.19
C GLY A 400 -8.36 8.82 -7.76
N MET A 401 -7.70 7.77 -8.26
CA MET A 401 -6.29 7.51 -7.92
C MET A 401 -5.36 8.56 -8.53
N ASP A 402 -5.71 9.13 -9.69
CA ASP A 402 -4.93 10.22 -10.29
C ASP A 402 -4.83 11.42 -9.35
N GLU A 403 -5.94 11.79 -8.70
CA GLU A 403 -5.97 12.83 -7.67
C GLU A 403 -5.24 12.40 -6.39
N GLU A 404 -5.24 11.11 -6.05
CA GLU A 404 -4.52 10.60 -4.89
C GLU A 404 -3.00 10.68 -5.05
N PHE A 405 -2.48 10.42 -6.24
CA PHE A 405 -1.04 10.45 -6.50
C PHE A 405 -0.53 11.79 -7.06
N ASN A 406 -1.42 12.76 -7.27
CA ASN A 406 -1.06 14.12 -7.70
C ASN A 406 -0.55 14.95 -6.50
N ASP A 407 0.73 15.33 -6.56
CA ASP A 407 1.40 16.15 -5.52
C ASP A 407 0.96 17.62 -5.53
N THR A 408 0.43 18.11 -6.64
CA THR A 408 -0.12 19.48 -6.75
C THR A 408 -1.48 19.63 -6.06
N ALA A 409 -2.21 18.52 -5.87
CA ALA A 409 -3.57 18.52 -5.33
C ALA A 409 -3.63 18.64 -3.80
N CYS A 410 -2.50 18.44 -3.11
CA CYS A 410 -2.52 18.39 -1.65
C CYS A 410 -2.45 19.78 -1.00
N HIS A 411 -2.06 20.83 -1.74
CA HIS A 411 -1.80 22.20 -1.24
C HIS A 411 -0.98 22.25 0.08
N CYS A 412 -0.28 21.18 0.42
CA CYS A 412 0.58 21.07 1.59
C CYS A 412 1.95 21.60 1.19
N ILE A 413 2.06 22.93 1.09
CA ILE A 413 3.34 23.64 1.15
C ILE A 413 3.43 24.28 2.53
#